data_AF-A0A1F6QW35-F1
#
_entry.id   AF-A0A1F6QW35-F1
#
_cell.length_a   1.000
_cell.length_b   1.000
_cell.length_c   1.000
_cell.angle_alpha   90.00
_cell.angle_beta   90.00
_cell.angle_gamma   90.00
#
_symmetry.space_group_name_H-M   'P 1'
#
loop_
_entity.id
_entity.type
_entity.pdbx_description
1 polymer ?
#
loop_
_entity_poly.entity_id
_entity_poly.type
_entity_poly.pdbx_seq_one_letter_code
_entity_poly.pdbx_strand_id
1 'polypeptide(L)'
;MKYQTQTYKAKNVDEVSFANHLNEFIRFYDRHKSLCDQITGVKKVSYIENGTLQEVEIGKSNFLMAIKKLNAFLIDNIHYISSTKTSKRFEQDVLDIETEFMSDSKYHEYLKNESNLTMKEKMDFNITYFKYIFRCFEISYNLFKELQTSLMISTKDIKKSLRYYDFKEFFENLSKYRDEVSNDLADFRFKNVFNHFKKVIGYHYTYRFMVSKVNMEYVDELISIAYSYIMNPKTIDLLTEEDTGNVSEMHAKSLLLKRIFSEIYKVTNKSLSERNILPKIEKKVLIDKTLI
;
A
#
# COMPACT_ATOMS: atom_id res chain seq x y z
N MET A 1 14.35 53.55 39.22
CA MET A 1 13.33 52.59 38.73
C MET A 1 13.89 51.88 37.51
N LYS A 2 14.11 50.56 37.57
CA LYS A 2 14.55 49.74 36.44
C LYS A 2 13.32 49.32 35.64
N TYR A 3 13.28 49.62 34.35
CA TYR A 3 12.28 49.06 33.44
C TYR A 3 12.55 47.57 33.27
N GLN A 4 11.62 46.73 33.72
CA GLN A 4 11.59 45.30 33.35
C GLN A 4 11.03 45.19 31.94
N THR A 5 11.90 44.94 30.97
CA THR A 5 11.50 44.48 29.64
C THR A 5 10.99 43.05 29.81
N GLN A 6 9.67 42.85 29.78
CA GLN A 6 9.08 41.52 29.70
C GLN A 6 9.47 40.88 28.36
N THR A 7 10.33 39.87 28.40
CA THR A 7 10.66 38.97 27.29
C THR A 7 9.46 38.08 26.98
N TYR A 8 8.49 38.59 26.24
CA TYR A 8 7.44 37.80 25.57
C TYR A 8 8.00 37.16 24.29
N LYS A 9 9.03 36.31 24.37
CA LYS A 9 9.57 35.60 23.19
C LYS A 9 10.30 34.33 23.62
N ALA A 10 9.65 33.17 23.45
CA ALA A 10 10.28 31.86 23.20
C ALA A 10 9.23 30.75 23.03
N LYS A 11 8.22 30.67 23.90
CA LYS A 11 7.32 29.50 23.95
C LYS A 11 6.36 29.37 22.76
N ASN A 12 5.82 30.49 22.28
CA ASN A 12 4.85 30.47 21.17
C ASN A 12 5.51 30.24 19.80
N VAL A 13 6.82 30.49 19.65
CA VAL A 13 7.53 30.33 18.36
C VAL A 13 7.78 28.84 18.10
N ASP A 14 8.13 28.09 19.14
CA ASP A 14 8.38 26.65 19.05
C ASP A 14 7.08 25.85 18.81
N GLU A 15 5.97 26.26 19.44
CA GLU A 15 4.65 25.62 19.23
C GLU A 15 4.09 25.90 17.83
N VAL A 16 4.24 27.13 17.31
CA VAL A 16 3.80 27.48 15.95
C VAL A 16 4.66 26.78 14.89
N SER A 17 5.98 26.72 15.09
CA SER A 17 6.90 25.99 14.21
C SER A 17 6.55 24.50 14.15
N PHE A 18 6.34 23.88 15.32
CA PHE A 18 5.92 22.48 15.41
C PHE A 18 4.56 22.22 14.74
N ALA A 19 3.58 23.07 14.96
CA ALA A 19 2.26 22.95 14.33
C ALA A 19 2.35 23.05 12.79
N ASN A 20 3.18 23.96 12.28
CA ASN A 20 3.43 24.09 10.84
C ASN A 20 4.12 22.85 10.28
N HIS A 21 5.15 22.34 10.95
CA HIS A 21 5.82 21.10 10.52
C HIS A 21 4.85 19.91 10.52
N LEU A 22 3.99 19.80 11.54
CA LEU A 22 2.98 18.75 11.60
C LEU A 22 1.96 18.84 10.45
N ASN A 23 1.52 20.05 10.09
CA ASN A 23 0.61 20.26 8.96
C ASN A 23 1.27 19.89 7.62
N GLU A 24 2.52 20.28 7.40
CA GLU A 24 3.28 19.89 6.20
C GLU A 24 3.48 18.38 6.13
N PHE A 25 3.75 17.75 7.28
CA PHE A 25 3.88 16.31 7.38
C PHE A 25 2.56 15.58 7.08
N ILE A 26 1.44 16.07 7.59
CA ILE A 26 0.11 15.56 7.29
C ILE A 26 -0.20 15.67 5.79
N ARG A 27 0.10 16.83 5.19
CA ARG A 27 -0.06 17.07 3.76
C ARG A 27 0.78 16.10 2.93
N PHE A 28 2.01 15.83 3.36
CA PHE A 28 2.86 14.82 2.74
C PHE A 28 2.23 13.43 2.83
N TYR A 29 1.74 13.03 4.01
CA TYR A 29 1.09 11.74 4.21
C TYR A 29 -0.14 11.57 3.31
N ASP A 30 -1.00 12.58 3.18
CA ASP A 30 -2.18 12.52 2.30
C ASP A 30 -1.80 12.35 0.83
N ARG A 31 -0.73 13.02 0.40
CA ARG A 31 -0.17 12.85 -0.96
C ARG A 31 0.41 11.46 -1.15
N HIS A 32 1.11 10.93 -0.15
CA HIS A 32 1.67 9.57 -0.17
C HIS A 32 0.55 8.52 -0.27
N LYS A 33 -0.49 8.66 0.55
CA LYS A 33 -1.69 7.83 0.51
C LYS A 33 -2.33 7.88 -0.87
N SER A 34 -2.58 9.08 -1.39
CA SER A 34 -3.18 9.23 -2.73
C SER A 34 -2.30 8.65 -3.83
N LEU A 35 -0.96 8.70 -3.71
CA LEU A 35 -0.05 8.04 -4.66
C LEU A 35 -0.20 6.51 -4.58
N CYS A 36 -0.23 5.95 -3.36
CA CYS A 36 -0.42 4.52 -3.14
C CYS A 36 -1.75 4.04 -3.72
N ASP A 37 -2.85 4.75 -3.45
CA ASP A 37 -4.18 4.41 -3.97
C ASP A 37 -4.22 4.46 -5.51
N GLN A 38 -3.53 5.44 -6.12
CA GLN A 38 -3.45 5.56 -7.57
C GLN A 38 -2.65 4.42 -8.21
N ILE A 39 -1.44 4.14 -7.70
CA ILE A 39 -0.57 3.07 -8.23
C ILE A 39 -1.23 1.70 -8.05
N THR A 40 -1.93 1.49 -6.94
CA THR A 40 -2.67 0.25 -6.68
C THR A 40 -4.01 0.17 -7.40
N GLY A 41 -4.42 1.21 -8.13
CA GLY A 41 -5.71 1.25 -8.84
C GLY A 41 -6.93 1.28 -7.94
N VAL A 42 -6.76 1.48 -6.63
CA VAL A 42 -7.86 1.76 -5.70
C VAL A 42 -8.52 3.10 -6.06
N LYS A 43 -7.72 4.06 -6.55
CA LYS A 43 -8.17 5.36 -7.03
C LYS A 43 -7.80 5.55 -8.50
N LYS A 44 -8.76 5.96 -9.32
CA LYS A 44 -8.48 6.35 -10.71
C LYS A 44 -7.64 7.62 -10.78
N VAL A 45 -6.82 7.72 -11.80
CA VAL A 45 -6.08 8.92 -12.15
C VAL A 45 -6.88 9.70 -13.18
N SER A 46 -7.13 10.97 -12.88
CA SER A 46 -7.71 11.90 -13.83
C SER A 46 -6.62 12.66 -14.58
N TYR A 47 -6.75 12.80 -15.90
CA TYR A 47 -5.89 13.62 -16.76
C TYR A 47 -6.67 14.21 -17.92
N ILE A 48 -6.14 15.25 -18.56
CA ILE A 48 -6.79 15.90 -19.72
C ILE A 48 -6.14 15.37 -20.99
N GLU A 49 -6.95 14.84 -21.90
CA GLU A 49 -6.54 14.40 -23.22
C GLU A 49 -7.49 15.03 -24.25
N ASN A 50 -6.94 15.76 -25.22
CA ASN A 50 -7.72 16.49 -26.23
C ASN A 50 -8.83 17.37 -25.63
N GLY A 51 -8.53 18.05 -24.51
CA GLY A 51 -9.47 18.94 -23.83
C GLY A 51 -10.56 18.24 -23.01
N THR A 52 -10.55 16.90 -22.93
CA THR A 52 -11.53 16.11 -22.17
C THR A 52 -10.90 15.48 -20.94
N LEU A 53 -11.61 15.48 -19.81
CA LEU A 53 -11.19 14.77 -18.61
C LEU A 53 -11.34 13.26 -18.82
N GLN A 54 -10.23 12.54 -18.75
CA GLN A 54 -10.16 11.09 -18.76
C GLN A 54 -9.92 10.58 -17.34
N GLU A 55 -10.57 9.47 -16.97
CA GLU A 55 -10.30 8.76 -15.72
C GLU A 55 -9.84 7.33 -16.01
N VAL A 56 -8.61 7.03 -15.59
CA VAL A 56 -7.97 5.75 -15.91
C VAL A 56 -7.43 5.08 -14.65
N GLU A 57 -7.66 3.78 -14.53
CA GLU A 57 -7.01 2.96 -13.52
C GLU A 57 -5.59 2.62 -13.97
N ILE A 58 -4.61 2.76 -13.08
CA ILE A 58 -3.25 2.29 -13.36
C ILE A 58 -3.22 0.76 -13.29
N GLY A 59 -2.94 0.12 -14.42
CA GLY A 59 -2.70 -1.30 -14.58
C GLY A 59 -1.34 -1.55 -15.24
N LYS A 60 -1.17 -2.75 -15.82
CA LYS A 60 0.10 -3.14 -16.47
C LYS A 60 0.38 -2.34 -17.74
N SER A 61 -0.66 -2.07 -18.52
CA SER A 61 -0.58 -1.46 -19.85
C SER A 61 -0.21 0.02 -19.85
N ASN A 62 -0.42 0.69 -18.72
CA ASN A 62 -0.16 2.11 -18.54
C ASN A 62 0.70 2.37 -17.30
N PHE A 63 1.51 1.39 -16.87
CA PHE A 63 2.29 1.50 -15.63
C PHE A 63 3.28 2.67 -15.63
N LEU A 64 3.71 3.16 -16.81
CA LEU A 64 4.50 4.40 -16.90
C LEU A 64 3.81 5.59 -16.21
N MET A 65 2.46 5.62 -16.17
CA MET A 65 1.72 6.63 -15.41
C MET A 65 2.02 6.57 -13.90
N ALA A 66 2.27 5.39 -13.33
CA ALA A 66 2.69 5.23 -11.94
C ALA A 66 4.03 5.91 -11.67
N ILE A 67 5.01 5.67 -12.55
CA ILE A 67 6.34 6.27 -12.47
C ILE A 67 6.24 7.80 -12.60
N LYS A 68 5.41 8.30 -13.53
CA LYS A 68 5.15 9.74 -13.67
C LYS A 68 4.48 10.34 -12.43
N LYS A 69 3.56 9.62 -11.78
CA LYS A 69 2.94 10.05 -10.52
C LYS A 69 3.94 10.07 -9.37
N LEU A 70 4.84 9.09 -9.29
CA LEU A 70 5.96 9.09 -8.35
C LEU A 70 6.89 10.28 -8.59
N ASN A 71 7.22 10.59 -9.84
CA ASN A 71 8.06 11.74 -10.17
C ASN A 71 7.38 13.07 -9.80
N ALA A 72 6.09 13.23 -10.10
CA ALA A 72 5.32 14.39 -9.67
C ALA A 72 5.29 14.52 -8.13
N PHE A 73 5.09 13.40 -7.42
CA PHE A 73 5.17 13.34 -5.97
C PHE A 73 6.57 13.71 -5.45
N LEU A 74 7.64 13.29 -6.12
CA LEU A 74 9.00 13.69 -5.78
C LEU A 74 9.17 15.21 -5.91
N ILE A 75 8.87 15.78 -7.08
CA ILE A 75 9.00 17.22 -7.36
C ILE A 75 8.25 18.05 -6.32
N ASP A 76 7.03 17.63 -5.99
CA ASP A 76 6.16 18.30 -5.03
C ASP A 76 6.72 18.36 -3.59
N ASN A 77 7.70 17.50 -3.26
CA ASN A 77 8.17 17.33 -1.88
C ASN A 77 9.70 17.36 -1.73
N ILE A 78 10.47 17.35 -2.82
CA ILE A 78 11.95 17.28 -2.79
C ILE A 78 12.59 18.51 -2.12
N HIS A 79 11.92 19.67 -2.20
CA HIS A 79 12.39 20.93 -1.64
C HIS A 79 12.39 20.98 -0.11
N TYR A 80 11.67 20.07 0.56
CA TYR A 80 11.70 19.92 2.01
C TYR A 80 12.91 19.10 2.49
N ILE A 81 13.66 18.44 1.58
CA ILE A 81 14.89 17.72 1.93
C ILE A 81 16.06 18.70 1.98
N SER A 82 16.70 18.81 3.14
CA SER A 82 17.82 19.73 3.36
C SER A 82 19.13 19.29 2.68
N SER A 83 19.35 17.98 2.56
CA SER A 83 20.58 17.41 1.98
C SER A 83 20.50 17.33 0.46
N THR A 84 21.26 18.17 -0.25
CA THR A 84 21.36 18.14 -1.72
C THR A 84 21.81 16.77 -2.26
N LYS A 85 22.69 16.06 -1.54
CA LYS A 85 23.11 14.70 -1.91
C LYS A 85 21.94 13.72 -1.86
N THR A 86 21.11 13.84 -0.82
CA THR A 86 19.92 13.00 -0.63
C THR A 86 18.87 13.32 -1.69
N SER A 87 18.65 14.59 -2.00
CA SER A 87 17.72 15.00 -3.06
C SER A 87 18.13 14.44 -4.43
N LYS A 88 19.40 14.60 -4.81
CA LYS A 88 19.94 14.03 -6.06
C LYS A 88 19.83 12.50 -6.11
N ARG A 89 19.99 11.81 -4.98
CA ARG A 89 19.78 10.36 -4.90
C ARG A 89 18.35 9.99 -5.29
N PHE A 90 17.34 10.67 -4.75
CA PHE A 90 15.94 10.37 -5.08
C PHE A 90 15.59 10.68 -6.54
N GLU A 91 16.11 11.79 -7.08
CA GLU A 91 15.97 12.11 -8.50
C GLU A 91 16.57 11.00 -9.36
N GLN A 92 17.76 10.50 -8.99
CA GLN A 92 18.39 9.38 -9.67
C GLN A 92 17.59 8.08 -9.50
N ASP A 93 17.09 7.77 -8.32
CA ASP A 93 16.29 6.55 -8.07
C ASP A 93 15.02 6.51 -8.96
N VAL A 94 14.37 7.67 -9.17
CA VAL A 94 13.21 7.80 -10.08
C VAL A 94 13.63 7.71 -11.54
N LEU A 95 14.76 8.30 -11.92
CA LEU A 95 15.29 8.19 -13.27
C LEU A 95 15.71 6.75 -13.60
N ASP A 96 16.30 6.04 -12.65
CA ASP A 96 16.75 4.66 -12.79
C ASP A 96 15.56 3.72 -13.00
N ILE A 97 14.50 3.84 -12.18
CA ILE A 97 13.30 3.02 -12.38
C ILE A 97 12.60 3.34 -13.70
N GLU A 98 12.55 4.61 -14.13
CA GLU A 98 11.99 4.97 -15.44
C GLU A 98 12.80 4.37 -16.58
N THR A 99 14.13 4.51 -16.54
CA THR A 99 15.04 3.99 -17.56
C THR A 99 14.98 2.47 -17.63
N GLU A 100 15.01 1.79 -16.48
CA GLU A 100 14.85 0.34 -16.39
C GLU A 100 13.49 -0.12 -16.93
N PHE A 101 12.40 0.58 -16.59
CA PHE A 101 11.07 0.24 -17.11
C PHE A 101 11.01 0.38 -18.64
N MET A 102 11.50 1.50 -19.18
CA MET A 102 11.46 1.79 -20.62
C MET A 102 12.38 0.88 -21.45
N SER A 103 13.41 0.33 -20.83
CA SER A 103 14.36 -0.60 -21.47
C SER A 103 14.06 -2.08 -21.20
N ASP A 104 13.05 -2.40 -20.38
CA ASP A 104 12.62 -3.78 -20.12
C ASP A 104 11.87 -4.34 -21.34
N SER A 105 12.65 -4.86 -22.29
CA SER A 105 12.15 -5.44 -23.53
C SER A 105 11.16 -6.59 -23.27
N LYS A 106 11.38 -7.37 -22.22
CA LYS A 106 10.55 -8.53 -21.87
C LYS A 106 9.18 -8.09 -21.32
N TYR A 107 9.15 -7.07 -20.45
CA TYR A 107 7.89 -6.47 -19.99
C TYR A 107 7.08 -5.91 -21.15
N HIS A 108 7.73 -5.20 -22.07
CA HIS A 108 7.07 -4.62 -23.24
C HIS A 108 6.64 -5.65 -24.28
N GLU A 109 7.36 -6.76 -24.42
CA GLU A 109 6.95 -7.91 -25.21
C GLU A 109 5.68 -8.55 -24.63
N TYR A 110 5.64 -8.76 -23.31
CA TYR A 110 4.46 -9.28 -22.63
C TYR A 110 3.24 -8.39 -22.79
N LEU A 111 3.44 -7.08 -22.71
CA LEU A 111 2.35 -6.13 -22.92
C LEU A 111 1.78 -6.20 -24.34
N LYS A 112 2.62 -6.33 -25.37
CA LYS A 112 2.16 -6.44 -26.77
C LYS A 112 1.39 -7.73 -27.04
N ASN A 113 1.74 -8.81 -26.33
CA ASN A 113 1.19 -10.14 -26.55
C ASN A 113 0.19 -10.57 -25.44
N GLU A 114 -0.37 -9.64 -24.65
CA GLU A 114 -1.11 -9.93 -23.42
C GLU A 114 -2.20 -11.01 -23.58
N SER A 115 -2.92 -11.02 -24.71
CA SER A 115 -3.98 -11.99 -25.00
C SER A 115 -3.47 -13.42 -25.24
N ASN A 116 -2.22 -13.55 -25.68
CA ASN A 116 -1.63 -14.80 -26.16
C ASN A 116 -0.50 -15.32 -25.25
N LEU A 117 -0.27 -14.68 -24.10
CA LEU A 117 0.72 -15.14 -23.14
C LEU A 117 0.34 -16.52 -22.58
N THR A 118 1.33 -17.40 -22.55
CA THR A 118 1.29 -18.64 -21.75
C THR A 118 1.10 -18.30 -20.27
N MET A 119 0.71 -19.28 -19.46
CA MET A 119 0.51 -19.04 -18.02
C MET A 119 1.80 -18.58 -17.33
N LYS A 120 2.93 -19.22 -17.68
CA LYS A 120 4.27 -18.84 -17.20
C LYS A 120 4.60 -17.39 -17.55
N GLU A 121 4.31 -16.94 -18.78
CA GLU A 121 4.58 -15.57 -19.20
C GLU A 121 3.63 -14.55 -18.55
N LYS A 122 2.34 -14.88 -18.39
CA LYS A 122 1.39 -14.03 -17.64
C LYS A 122 1.89 -13.75 -16.23
N MET A 123 2.61 -14.69 -15.67
CA MET A 123 3.17 -14.60 -14.34
C MET A 123 4.48 -13.88 -14.25
N ASP A 124 5.43 -14.20 -15.12
CA ASP A 124 6.64 -13.38 -15.26
C ASP A 124 6.23 -11.91 -15.44
N PHE A 125 5.18 -11.64 -16.23
CA PHE A 125 4.61 -10.32 -16.38
C PHE A 125 4.05 -9.74 -15.07
N ASN A 126 3.31 -10.53 -14.28
CA ASN A 126 2.82 -10.11 -12.95
C ASN A 126 3.98 -9.84 -11.97
N ILE A 127 5.00 -10.69 -11.93
CA ILE A 127 6.16 -10.55 -11.03
C ILE A 127 6.92 -9.28 -11.37
N THR A 128 7.24 -9.08 -12.65
CA THR A 128 7.92 -7.86 -13.10
C THR A 128 7.07 -6.62 -12.82
N TYR A 129 5.76 -6.69 -13.04
CA TYR A 129 4.83 -5.62 -12.67
C TYR A 129 4.88 -5.28 -11.16
N PHE A 130 4.82 -6.29 -10.29
CA PHE A 130 4.92 -6.08 -8.84
C PHE A 130 6.29 -5.57 -8.41
N LYS A 131 7.39 -6.03 -9.03
CA LYS A 131 8.74 -5.50 -8.80
C LYS A 131 8.75 -3.97 -8.99
N TYR A 132 8.16 -3.47 -10.07
CA TYR A 132 8.10 -2.03 -10.30
C TYR A 132 7.18 -1.30 -9.31
N ILE A 133 6.02 -1.87 -8.97
CA ILE A 133 5.16 -1.31 -7.91
C ILE A 133 5.94 -1.15 -6.60
N PHE A 134 6.66 -2.20 -6.18
CA PHE A 134 7.43 -2.18 -4.94
C PHE A 134 8.48 -1.09 -4.96
N ARG A 135 9.25 -0.98 -6.04
CA ARG A 135 10.27 0.07 -6.16
C ARG A 135 9.67 1.47 -6.09
N CYS A 136 8.53 1.72 -6.76
CA CYS A 136 7.85 3.00 -6.65
C CYS A 136 7.48 3.34 -5.20
N PHE A 137 6.95 2.35 -4.48
CA PHE A 137 6.57 2.53 -3.09
C PHE A 137 7.75 2.65 -2.13
N GLU A 138 8.85 1.94 -2.38
CA GLU A 138 10.07 2.09 -1.58
C GLU A 138 10.69 3.48 -1.72
N ILE A 139 10.75 4.03 -2.94
CA ILE A 139 11.25 5.40 -3.16
C ILE A 139 10.39 6.40 -2.40
N SER A 140 9.08 6.31 -2.56
CA SER A 140 8.11 7.18 -1.88
C SER A 140 8.19 7.06 -0.34
N TYR A 141 8.35 5.84 0.18
CA TYR A 141 8.56 5.57 1.60
C TYR A 141 9.91 6.08 2.14
N ASN A 142 10.97 6.01 1.35
CA ASN A 142 12.27 6.53 1.75
C ASN A 142 12.27 8.07 1.73
N LEU A 143 11.58 8.69 0.77
CA LEU A 143 11.35 10.13 0.74
C LEU A 143 10.67 10.60 2.04
N PHE A 144 9.62 9.88 2.47
CA PHE A 144 8.96 10.14 3.76
C PHE A 144 9.96 10.18 4.95
N LYS A 145 10.87 9.20 5.04
CA LYS A 145 11.81 9.12 6.18
C LYS A 145 12.75 10.31 6.23
N GLU A 146 13.22 10.76 5.08
CA GLU A 146 14.13 11.90 4.96
C GLU A 146 13.39 13.21 5.26
N LEU A 147 12.12 13.32 4.89
CA LEU A 147 11.27 14.46 5.24
C LEU A 147 10.98 14.56 6.71
N GLN A 148 10.65 13.42 7.34
CA GLN A 148 10.49 13.36 8.78
C GLN A 148 11.74 13.89 9.50
N THR A 149 12.93 13.49 9.02
CA THR A 149 14.20 13.95 9.56
C THR A 149 14.39 15.45 9.33
N SER A 150 14.08 15.94 8.12
CA SER A 150 14.27 17.34 7.73
C SER A 150 13.32 18.31 8.45
N LEU A 151 12.07 17.88 8.71
CA LEU A 151 11.08 18.66 9.47
C LEU A 151 11.30 18.57 11.00
N MET A 152 12.32 17.84 11.45
CA MET A 152 12.65 17.62 12.88
C MET A 152 11.47 17.11 13.72
N ILE A 153 10.51 16.41 13.12
CA ILE A 153 9.36 15.88 13.85
C ILE A 153 9.74 14.52 14.41
N SER A 154 9.70 14.38 15.74
CA SER A 154 10.01 13.11 16.36
C SER A 154 9.02 12.04 15.92
N THR A 155 9.51 10.81 15.74
CA THR A 155 8.64 9.67 15.39
C THR A 155 7.53 9.48 16.43
N LYS A 156 7.77 9.83 17.69
CA LYS A 156 6.76 9.74 18.76
C LYS A 156 5.61 10.73 18.55
N ASP A 157 5.92 11.95 18.10
CA ASP A 157 4.92 13.00 17.89
C ASP A 157 4.09 12.73 16.61
N ILE A 158 4.76 12.32 15.54
CA ILE A 158 4.09 11.78 14.34
C ILE A 158 3.16 10.63 14.71
N LYS A 159 3.64 9.67 15.50
CA LYS A 159 2.82 8.53 15.95
C LYS A 159 1.60 8.97 16.75
N LYS A 160 1.73 9.98 17.62
CA LYS A 160 0.60 10.48 18.41
C LYS A 160 -0.45 11.16 17.51
N SER A 161 -0.01 11.95 16.54
CA SER A 161 -0.88 12.68 15.62
C SER A 161 -1.52 11.78 14.56
N LEU A 162 -0.74 10.93 13.90
CA LEU A 162 -1.23 9.99 12.88
C LEU A 162 -2.09 8.87 13.45
N ARG A 163 -1.96 8.52 14.74
CA ARG A 163 -2.76 7.47 15.38
C ARG A 163 -4.27 7.66 15.21
N TYR A 164 -4.72 8.91 15.05
CA TYR A 164 -6.14 9.25 14.90
C TYR A 164 -6.47 9.95 13.58
N TYR A 165 -5.46 10.45 12.85
CA TYR A 165 -5.64 11.32 11.70
C TYR A 165 -6.49 10.69 10.58
N ASP A 166 -6.35 9.38 10.36
CA ASP A 166 -7.01 8.67 9.27
C ASP A 166 -7.61 7.32 9.72
N PHE A 167 -7.90 7.23 11.02
CA PHE A 167 -8.25 5.97 11.65
C PHE A 167 -9.59 5.45 11.14
N LYS A 168 -10.60 6.31 11.05
CA LYS A 168 -11.95 5.94 10.60
C LYS A 168 -11.97 5.44 9.16
N GLU A 169 -11.35 6.16 8.24
CA GLU A 169 -11.33 5.81 6.82
C GLU A 169 -10.59 4.49 6.58
N PHE A 170 -9.48 4.27 7.30
CA PHE A 170 -8.76 2.99 7.25
C PHE A 170 -9.69 1.81 7.53
N PHE A 171 -10.48 1.84 8.62
CA PHE A 171 -11.35 0.71 8.93
C PHE A 171 -12.56 0.59 8.00
N GLU A 172 -13.09 1.69 7.49
CA GLU A 172 -14.15 1.64 6.48
C GLU A 172 -13.63 0.95 5.21
N ASN A 173 -12.44 1.31 4.75
CA ASN A 173 -11.79 0.69 3.59
C ASN A 173 -11.41 -0.77 3.87
N LEU A 174 -10.90 -1.07 5.06
CA LEU A 174 -10.58 -2.42 5.50
C LEU A 174 -11.84 -3.32 5.61
N SER A 175 -12.97 -2.76 6.06
CA SER A 175 -14.25 -3.47 6.11
C SER A 175 -14.76 -3.80 4.71
N LYS A 176 -14.70 -2.85 3.77
CA LYS A 176 -15.05 -3.11 2.36
C LYS A 176 -14.15 -4.19 1.77
N TYR A 177 -12.85 -4.09 2.01
CA TYR A 177 -11.87 -5.07 1.55
C TYR A 177 -12.14 -6.48 2.11
N ARG A 178 -12.48 -6.59 3.40
CA ARG A 178 -12.90 -7.86 4.01
C ARG A 178 -14.07 -8.49 3.26
N ASP A 179 -15.09 -7.69 2.94
CA ASP A 179 -16.30 -8.18 2.26
C ASP A 179 -16.00 -8.64 0.84
N GLU A 180 -15.13 -7.93 0.12
CA GLU A 180 -14.62 -8.37 -1.17
C GLU A 180 -13.88 -9.72 -1.08
N VAL A 181 -12.97 -9.87 -0.10
CA VAL A 181 -12.25 -11.13 0.12
C VAL A 181 -13.22 -12.26 0.48
N SER A 182 -14.25 -11.99 1.29
CA SER A 182 -15.29 -12.98 1.64
C SER A 182 -16.03 -13.47 0.39
N ASN A 183 -16.42 -12.55 -0.49
CA ASN A 183 -17.11 -12.87 -1.73
C ASN A 183 -16.20 -13.69 -2.67
N ASP A 184 -14.95 -13.30 -2.80
CA ASP A 184 -13.97 -14.01 -3.62
C ASP A 184 -13.51 -15.35 -3.02
N LEU A 185 -13.66 -15.56 -1.71
CA LEU A 185 -13.48 -16.88 -1.10
C LEU A 185 -14.66 -17.83 -1.38
N ALA A 186 -15.87 -17.27 -1.54
CA ALA A 186 -17.07 -18.02 -1.88
C ALA A 186 -17.08 -18.46 -3.35
N ASP A 187 -16.70 -17.56 -4.27
CA ASP A 187 -16.53 -17.84 -5.71
C ASP A 187 -15.07 -17.60 -6.16
N PHE A 188 -14.18 -18.52 -5.76
CA PHE A 188 -12.74 -18.34 -5.97
C PHE A 188 -12.34 -18.41 -7.45
N ARG A 189 -11.80 -17.30 -7.94
CA ARG A 189 -11.21 -17.18 -9.28
C ARG A 189 -9.76 -16.71 -9.20
N PHE A 190 -8.86 -17.42 -9.86
CA PHE A 190 -7.43 -17.11 -9.85
C PHE A 190 -7.11 -15.68 -10.27
N LYS A 191 -7.83 -15.12 -11.25
CA LYS A 191 -7.65 -13.73 -11.69
C LYS A 191 -7.86 -12.69 -10.57
N ASN A 192 -8.71 -12.98 -9.58
CA ASN A 192 -8.99 -12.07 -8.47
C ASN A 192 -7.80 -12.02 -7.51
N VAL A 193 -6.96 -13.06 -7.48
CA VAL A 193 -5.81 -13.15 -6.58
C VAL A 193 -4.84 -11.98 -6.75
N PHE A 194 -4.50 -11.64 -7.99
CA PHE A 194 -3.56 -10.56 -8.27
C PHE A 194 -4.11 -9.18 -7.89
N ASN A 195 -5.41 -8.95 -8.06
CA ASN A 195 -6.06 -7.70 -7.64
C ASN A 195 -6.02 -7.54 -6.12
N HIS A 196 -6.24 -8.62 -5.38
CA HIS A 196 -6.11 -8.62 -3.93
C HIS A 196 -4.68 -8.34 -3.47
N PHE A 197 -3.68 -8.96 -4.12
CA PHE A 197 -2.28 -8.69 -3.82
C PHE A 197 -1.91 -7.22 -4.04
N LYS A 198 -2.34 -6.63 -5.15
CA LYS A 198 -2.16 -5.20 -5.44
C LYS A 198 -2.76 -4.33 -4.33
N LYS A 199 -4.00 -4.58 -3.92
CA LYS A 199 -4.67 -3.83 -2.84
C LYS A 199 -3.93 -3.96 -1.50
N VAL A 200 -3.50 -5.17 -1.13
CA VAL A 200 -2.80 -5.39 0.15
C VAL A 200 -1.43 -4.72 0.17
N ILE A 201 -0.69 -4.73 -0.94
CA ILE A 201 0.57 -3.98 -1.04
C ILE A 201 0.32 -2.46 -0.90
N GLY A 202 -0.76 -1.95 -1.49
CA GLY A 202 -1.18 -0.55 -1.31
C GLY A 202 -1.49 -0.21 0.14
N TYR A 203 -2.25 -1.07 0.82
CA TYR A 203 -2.50 -0.95 2.26
C TYR A 203 -1.20 -0.98 3.06
N HIS A 204 -0.25 -1.86 2.72
CA HIS A 204 1.05 -1.86 3.38
C HIS A 204 1.71 -0.51 3.33
N TYR A 205 1.94 0.00 2.14
CA TYR A 205 2.73 1.20 1.96
C TYR A 205 2.01 2.47 2.38
N THR A 206 0.68 2.46 2.40
CA THR A 206 -0.12 3.57 2.94
C THR A 206 -0.03 3.63 4.46
N TYR A 207 -0.19 2.49 5.15
CA TYR A 207 -0.39 2.47 6.60
C TYR A 207 0.86 2.05 7.40
N ARG A 208 1.95 1.60 6.77
CA ARG A 208 3.21 1.22 7.44
C ARG A 208 3.89 2.34 8.23
N PHE A 209 3.45 3.58 8.11
CA PHE A 209 3.94 4.71 8.90
C PHE A 209 3.25 4.83 10.26
N MET A 210 2.10 4.18 10.42
CA MET A 210 1.43 4.01 11.70
C MET A 210 2.20 2.95 12.50
N VAL A 211 3.19 3.34 13.33
CA VAL A 211 4.01 2.36 14.12
C VAL A 211 3.92 2.53 15.67
N SER A 212 3.81 1.41 16.40
CA SER A 212 3.68 1.15 17.88
C SER A 212 2.28 0.98 18.53
N LYS A 213 2.08 0.11 19.53
CA LYS A 213 2.69 -1.19 19.89
C LYS A 213 1.61 -2.24 20.31
N VAL A 214 0.32 -1.92 20.18
CA VAL A 214 -0.79 -2.80 20.59
C VAL A 214 -1.90 -2.82 19.53
N ASN A 215 -2.07 -1.69 18.86
CA ASN A 215 -3.14 -1.44 17.91
C ASN A 215 -2.69 -1.56 16.44
N MET A 216 -1.37 -1.62 16.21
CA MET A 216 -0.72 -1.78 14.91
C MET A 216 -0.12 -3.17 14.73
N GLU A 217 -0.07 -4.00 15.77
CA GLU A 217 0.38 -5.41 15.64
C GLU A 217 -0.49 -6.17 14.65
N TYR A 218 -1.81 -5.87 14.56
CA TYR A 218 -2.69 -6.54 13.58
C TYR A 218 -2.59 -5.99 12.16
N VAL A 219 -2.27 -4.70 12.03
CA VAL A 219 -2.01 -4.08 10.72
C VAL A 219 -0.68 -4.62 10.19
N ASP A 220 0.36 -4.63 11.02
CA ASP A 220 1.65 -5.25 10.73
C ASP A 220 1.52 -6.76 10.52
N GLU A 221 0.71 -7.49 11.29
CA GLU A 221 0.46 -8.93 11.11
C GLU A 221 -0.27 -9.21 9.80
N LEU A 222 -1.37 -8.49 9.49
CA LEU A 222 -2.09 -8.59 8.22
C LEU A 222 -1.15 -8.38 7.05
N ILE A 223 -0.37 -7.31 7.14
CA ILE A 223 0.50 -6.88 6.06
C ILE A 223 1.75 -7.77 5.95
N SER A 224 2.34 -8.18 7.07
CA SER A 224 3.51 -9.09 7.10
C SER A 224 3.13 -10.48 6.61
N ILE A 225 1.96 -11.00 7.02
CA ILE A 225 1.43 -12.27 6.55
C ILE A 225 1.16 -12.18 5.05
N ALA A 226 0.43 -11.17 4.59
CA ALA A 226 0.13 -11.04 3.17
C ALA A 226 1.39 -10.82 2.31
N TYR A 227 2.33 -9.99 2.78
CA TYR A 227 3.61 -9.77 2.10
C TYR A 227 4.48 -11.03 2.06
N SER A 228 4.58 -11.75 3.19
CA SER A 228 5.34 -13.00 3.26
C SER A 228 4.75 -14.10 2.38
N TYR A 229 3.43 -14.14 2.20
CA TYR A 229 2.78 -15.07 1.28
C TYR A 229 3.01 -14.70 -0.18
N ILE A 230 2.92 -13.42 -0.56
CA ILE A 230 3.18 -12.93 -1.93
C ILE A 230 4.62 -13.21 -2.35
N MET A 231 5.57 -12.98 -1.45
CA MET A 231 7.00 -13.11 -1.72
C MET A 231 7.54 -14.53 -1.45
N ASN A 232 6.70 -15.47 -1.00
CA ASN A 232 7.14 -16.84 -0.76
C ASN A 232 7.43 -17.55 -2.08
N PRO A 233 8.64 -18.10 -2.29
CA PRO A 233 8.97 -18.84 -3.50
C PRO A 233 7.99 -19.96 -3.81
N LYS A 234 7.46 -20.68 -2.80
CA LYS A 234 6.45 -21.72 -3.01
C LYS A 234 5.11 -21.17 -3.49
N THR A 235 4.71 -19.97 -3.03
CA THR A 235 3.49 -19.34 -3.52
C THR A 235 3.69 -18.87 -4.96
N ILE A 236 4.88 -18.35 -5.29
CA ILE A 236 5.27 -18.08 -6.67
C ILE A 236 5.21 -19.38 -7.48
N ASP A 237 5.78 -20.48 -6.99
CA ASP A 237 5.77 -21.79 -7.66
C ASP A 237 4.34 -22.30 -7.92
N LEU A 238 3.45 -22.22 -6.92
CA LEU A 238 2.04 -22.61 -7.02
C LEU A 238 1.25 -21.75 -7.99
N LEU A 239 1.63 -20.48 -8.13
CA LEU A 239 1.09 -19.64 -9.16
C LEU A 239 1.64 -20.09 -10.54
N THR A 240 2.95 -20.47 -10.65
CA THR A 240 3.71 -20.69 -11.92
C THR A 240 3.50 -22.00 -12.65
N GLU A 241 3.12 -23.07 -11.94
CA GLU A 241 2.96 -24.36 -12.60
C GLU A 241 1.74 -24.32 -13.53
N GLU A 242 1.91 -24.79 -14.77
CA GLU A 242 0.87 -24.78 -15.81
C GLU A 242 -0.46 -25.37 -15.31
N ASP A 243 -1.53 -24.92 -15.96
CA ASP A 243 -2.74 -25.72 -16.06
C ASP A 243 -2.35 -27.02 -16.77
N THR A 244 -1.91 -28.02 -16.01
CA THR A 244 -1.41 -29.29 -16.52
C THR A 244 -2.53 -30.12 -17.17
N GLY A 245 -3.77 -29.59 -17.21
CA GLY A 245 -4.99 -30.36 -17.47
C GLY A 245 -5.30 -31.37 -16.35
N ASN A 246 -4.40 -31.54 -15.39
CA ASN A 246 -4.56 -32.42 -14.24
C ASN A 246 -5.35 -31.68 -13.16
N VAL A 247 -6.66 -31.88 -13.19
CA VAL A 247 -7.66 -31.28 -12.27
C VAL A 247 -7.25 -31.42 -10.80
N SER A 248 -6.57 -32.51 -10.42
CA SER A 248 -6.14 -32.76 -9.05
C SER A 248 -5.05 -31.79 -8.56
N GLU A 249 -4.07 -31.48 -9.41
CA GLU A 249 -2.97 -30.56 -9.08
C GLU A 249 -3.45 -29.11 -9.01
N MET A 250 -4.30 -28.71 -9.96
CA MET A 250 -4.96 -27.40 -9.92
C MET A 250 -5.83 -27.22 -8.68
N HIS A 251 -6.52 -28.27 -8.26
CA HIS A 251 -7.32 -28.23 -7.05
C HIS A 251 -6.44 -28.01 -5.81
N ALA A 252 -5.31 -28.72 -5.69
CA ALA A 252 -4.36 -28.56 -4.60
C ALA A 252 -3.76 -27.13 -4.53
N LYS A 253 -3.39 -26.55 -5.68
CA LYS A 253 -2.89 -25.16 -5.77
C LYS A 253 -3.94 -24.13 -5.38
N SER A 254 -5.15 -24.29 -5.92
CA SER A 254 -6.29 -23.42 -5.59
C SER A 254 -6.63 -23.48 -4.11
N LEU A 255 -6.53 -24.66 -3.49
CA LEU A 255 -6.71 -24.82 -2.05
C LEU A 255 -5.64 -24.06 -1.24
N LEU A 256 -4.38 -24.05 -1.67
CA LEU A 256 -3.30 -23.33 -1.00
C LEU A 256 -3.48 -21.80 -1.10
N LEU A 257 -3.81 -21.28 -2.28
CA LEU A 257 -4.13 -19.85 -2.46
C LEU A 257 -5.37 -19.45 -1.67
N LYS A 258 -6.41 -20.30 -1.68
CA LYS A 258 -7.62 -20.10 -0.87
C LYS A 258 -7.32 -20.07 0.63
N ARG A 259 -6.38 -20.88 1.11
CA ARG A 259 -5.89 -20.83 2.51
C ARG A 259 -5.22 -19.50 2.81
N ILE A 260 -4.34 -19.01 1.95
CA ILE A 260 -3.69 -17.70 2.11
C ILE A 260 -4.74 -16.59 2.23
N PHE A 261 -5.73 -16.59 1.34
CA PHE A 261 -6.81 -15.60 1.34
C PHE A 261 -7.70 -15.72 2.58
N SER A 262 -7.92 -16.95 3.06
CA SER A 262 -8.63 -17.19 4.32
C SER A 262 -7.88 -16.62 5.51
N GLU A 263 -6.55 -16.73 5.56
CA GLU A 263 -5.75 -16.11 6.62
C GLU A 263 -5.80 -14.59 6.55
N ILE A 264 -5.64 -14.00 5.36
CA ILE A 264 -5.81 -12.54 5.15
C ILE A 264 -7.20 -12.08 5.64
N TYR A 265 -8.26 -12.81 5.29
CA TYR A 265 -9.62 -12.53 5.73
C TYR A 265 -9.75 -12.61 7.26
N LYS A 266 -9.25 -13.68 7.89
CA LYS A 266 -9.32 -13.86 9.35
C LYS A 266 -8.63 -12.73 10.10
N VAL A 267 -7.41 -12.36 9.68
CA VAL A 267 -6.66 -11.28 10.32
C VAL A 267 -7.38 -9.95 10.13
N THR A 268 -7.93 -9.69 8.94
CA THR A 268 -8.75 -8.51 8.66
C THR A 268 -9.98 -8.45 9.58
N ASN A 269 -10.71 -9.55 9.69
CA ASN A 269 -11.94 -9.63 10.49
C ASN A 269 -11.67 -9.50 12.00
N LYS A 270 -10.58 -10.10 12.49
CA LYS A 270 -10.10 -9.94 13.87
C LYS A 270 -9.76 -8.47 14.16
N SER A 271 -9.03 -7.82 13.27
CA SER A 271 -8.65 -6.40 13.38
C SER A 271 -9.88 -5.49 13.54
N LEU A 272 -10.94 -5.74 12.75
CA LEU A 272 -12.19 -4.97 12.82
C LEU A 272 -12.99 -5.24 14.11
N SER A 273 -12.99 -6.49 14.58
CA SER A 273 -13.70 -6.89 15.81
C SER A 273 -13.07 -6.31 17.06
N GLU A 274 -11.73 -6.32 17.17
CA GLU A 274 -11.02 -5.78 18.32
C GLU A 274 -11.15 -4.25 18.46
N ARG A 275 -11.39 -3.57 17.34
CA ARG A 275 -11.64 -2.13 17.31
C ARG A 275 -13.09 -1.74 17.59
N ASN A 276 -13.93 -2.69 17.99
CA ASN A 276 -15.37 -2.49 18.25
C ASN A 276 -16.14 -1.95 17.04
N ILE A 277 -15.61 -2.11 15.82
CA ILE A 277 -16.28 -1.65 14.59
C ILE A 277 -17.31 -2.68 14.14
N LEU A 278 -17.01 -3.95 14.37
CA LEU A 278 -18.00 -5.01 14.32
C LEU A 278 -18.52 -5.26 15.73
N PRO A 279 -19.78 -5.69 15.89
CA PRO A 279 -20.18 -6.30 17.14
C PRO A 279 -19.16 -7.39 17.45
N LYS A 280 -18.54 -7.32 18.64
CA LYS A 280 -17.73 -8.44 19.10
C LYS A 280 -18.62 -9.65 18.98
N ILE A 281 -18.14 -10.70 18.34
CA ILE A 281 -18.72 -12.02 18.52
C ILE A 281 -18.49 -12.30 20.01
N GLU A 282 -19.44 -11.87 20.84
CA GLU A 282 -19.55 -12.39 22.19
C GLU A 282 -19.55 -13.89 21.97
N LYS A 283 -18.56 -14.58 22.53
CA LYS A 283 -18.54 -16.03 22.58
C LYS A 283 -19.75 -16.49 23.40
N LYS A 284 -20.96 -16.38 22.84
CA LYS A 284 -22.04 -17.28 23.15
C LYS A 284 -21.75 -18.51 22.31
N VAL A 285 -21.02 -19.41 22.96
CA VAL A 285 -21.10 -20.83 22.74
C VAL A 285 -22.58 -21.18 22.50
N LEU A 286 -22.98 -21.25 21.23
CA LEU A 286 -24.14 -22.00 20.81
C LEU A 286 -23.67 -23.45 20.77
N ILE A 287 -23.62 -24.07 21.95
CA ILE A 287 -23.81 -25.52 22.01
C ILE A 287 -25.23 -25.72 21.49
N ASP A 288 -25.31 -26.29 20.31
CA ASP A 288 -26.53 -26.83 19.77
C ASP A 288 -27.04 -27.89 20.76
N LYS A 289 -28.06 -27.53 21.54
CA LYS A 289 -28.73 -28.43 22.48
C LYS A 289 -29.80 -29.29 21.78
N THR A 290 -29.85 -29.32 20.45
CA THR A 290 -30.77 -30.22 19.73
C THR A 290 -30.23 -31.64 19.55
N LEU A 291 -29.06 -31.96 20.12
CA LEU A 291 -28.65 -33.33 20.42
C LEU A 291 -28.87 -33.64 21.92
N ILE A 292 -30.14 -33.72 22.32
CA ILE A 292 -30.64 -34.56 23.43
C ILE A 292 -31.73 -35.44 22.86
#